data_AF-A0A0Q3SX00-F1
#
_entry.id   AF-A0A0Q3SX00-F1
#
_cell.length_a   1.000
_cell.length_b   1.000
_cell.length_c   1.000
_cell.angle_alpha   90.00
_cell.angle_beta   90.00
_cell.angle_gamma   90.00
#
_symmetry.space_group_name_H-M   'P 1'
#
loop_
_entity.id
_entity.type
_entity.pdbx_description
1 polymer ?
#
loop_
_entity_poly.entity_id
_entity_poly.type
_entity_poly.pdbx_seq_one_letter_code
_entity_poly.pdbx_strand_id
1 'polypeptide(L)' 'MTKKVIVRKDRWARGHALPRQYRHSYVRDYHRHHLRAPGPGQRWVRVDNQFILINSISGVIAALAAAR' A
#
# COMPACT_ATOMS: atom_id res chain seq x y z
N MET A 1 -16.11 9.45 -24.86
CA MET A 1 -15.10 8.37 -24.80
C MET A 1 -14.90 7.97 -23.35
N THR A 2 -15.74 7.06 -22.84
CA THR A 2 -15.70 6.62 -21.44
C THR A 2 -14.55 5.65 -21.31
N LYS A 3 -13.45 6.10 -20.70
CA LYS A 3 -12.29 5.26 -20.39
C LYS A 3 -12.78 4.20 -19.40
N LYS A 4 -13.20 3.05 -19.93
CA LYS A 4 -13.45 1.82 -19.18
C LYS A 4 -12.09 1.49 -18.56
N VAL A 5 -11.88 1.91 -17.32
CA VAL A 5 -10.75 1.44 -16.53
C VAL A 5 -11.03 -0.05 -16.41
N ILE A 6 -10.40 -0.81 -17.31
CA ILE A 6 -10.24 -2.25 -17.14
C ILE A 6 -9.57 -2.32 -15.79
N VAL A 7 -10.34 -2.61 -14.74
CA VAL A 7 -9.78 -3.10 -13.50
C VAL A 7 -9.26 -4.47 -13.89
N ARG A 8 -8.09 -4.47 -14.53
CA ARG A 8 -7.18 -5.59 -14.38
C ARG A 8 -7.12 -5.75 -12.86
N LYS A 9 -7.03 -6.98 -12.37
CA LYS A 9 -6.57 -7.17 -10.99
C LYS A 9 -5.17 -6.55 -10.93
N ASP A 10 -5.09 -5.23 -10.81
CA ASP A 10 -3.89 -4.42 -10.80
C ASP A 10 -3.27 -4.75 -9.46
N ARG A 11 -2.49 -5.83 -9.47
CA ARG A 11 -1.70 -6.21 -8.32
C ARG A 11 -0.88 -4.98 -7.97
N TRP A 12 -1.00 -4.57 -6.71
CA TRP A 12 -0.10 -3.58 -6.14
C TRP A 12 1.34 -3.99 -6.44
N ALA A 13 2.10 -3.10 -7.04
CA ALA A 13 3.44 -3.36 -7.52
C ALA A 13 4.39 -2.25 -7.05
N ARG A 14 5.63 -2.62 -6.75
CA ARG A 14 6.67 -1.64 -6.37
C ARG A 14 6.87 -0.62 -7.49
N GLY A 15 7.11 0.63 -7.12
CA GLY A 15 7.27 1.75 -8.06
C GLY A 15 5.96 2.37 -8.54
N HIS A 16 4.81 1.70 -8.39
CA HIS A 16 3.51 2.31 -8.66
C HIS A 16 3.04 3.19 -7.50
N ALA A 17 2.27 4.23 -7.81
CA ALA A 17 1.65 5.07 -6.79
C ALA A 17 0.34 4.44 -6.30
N LEU A 18 0.20 4.29 -4.99
CA LEU A 18 -1.05 3.87 -4.39
C LEU A 18 -2.08 5.01 -4.56
N PRO A 19 -3.30 4.75 -5.06
CA PRO A 19 -4.33 5.79 -5.17
C PRO A 19 -4.67 6.41 -3.82
N ARG A 20 -4.95 7.73 -3.81
CA ARG A 20 -5.13 8.52 -2.58
C ARG A 20 -6.19 7.93 -1.63
N GLN A 21 -7.28 7.40 -2.18
CA GLN A 21 -8.35 6.73 -1.42
C GLN A 21 -7.84 5.59 -0.52
N TYR A 22 -6.88 4.79 -1.00
CA TYR A 22 -6.33 3.68 -0.23
C TYR A 22 -5.28 4.14 0.79
N ARG A 23 -4.65 5.30 0.57
CA ARG A 23 -3.62 5.81 1.49
C ARG A 23 -4.19 6.05 2.89
N HIS A 24 -5.49 6.30 3.05
CA HIS A 24 -6.11 6.57 4.35
C HIS A 24 -6.11 5.38 5.32
N SER A 25 -6.04 4.15 4.83
CA SER A 25 -6.01 2.91 5.65
C SER A 25 -4.64 2.64 6.26
N TYR A 26 -4.13 3.58 7.05
CA TYR A 26 -2.84 3.50 7.72
C TYR A 26 -2.83 2.41 8.79
N VAL A 27 -1.80 1.55 8.75
CA VAL A 27 -1.54 0.53 9.76
C VAL A 27 -0.49 1.06 10.73
N ARG A 28 -0.95 1.50 11.90
CA ARG A 28 -0.11 1.90 13.03
C ARG A 28 0.52 0.71 13.72
N ASP A 29 -0.27 -0.34 13.90
CA ASP A 29 0.10 -1.53 14.66
C ASP A 29 0.79 -2.57 13.78
N TYR A 30 1.79 -2.16 13.01
CA TYR A 30 2.52 -3.04 12.10
C TYR A 30 3.16 -4.24 12.83
N HIS A 31 3.56 -4.05 14.08
CA HIS A 31 4.08 -5.11 14.96
C HIS A 31 3.08 -6.23 15.22
N ARG A 32 1.78 -5.92 15.38
CA ARG A 32 0.72 -6.93 15.57
C ARG A 32 0.52 -7.82 14.35
N HIS A 33 0.95 -7.35 13.19
CA HIS A 33 0.86 -8.07 11.93
C HIS A 33 2.20 -8.69 11.52
N HIS A 34 3.18 -8.76 12.43
CA HIS A 34 4.53 -9.25 12.17
C HIS A 34 5.21 -8.57 10.98
N LEU A 35 4.84 -7.32 10.71
CA LEU A 35 5.44 -6.52 9.65
C LEU A 35 6.70 -5.84 10.19
N ARG A 36 7.68 -5.66 9.30
CA ARG A 36 8.86 -4.87 9.62
C ARG A 36 8.50 -3.42 9.89
N ALA A 37 9.20 -2.77 10.82
CA ALA A 37 9.06 -1.34 11.03
C ALA A 37 9.26 -0.56 9.71
N PRO A 38 8.36 0.39 9.36
CA PRO A 38 8.54 1.21 8.19
C PRO A 38 9.77 2.11 8.36
N GLY A 39 10.48 2.39 7.26
CA GLY A 39 11.58 3.35 7.28
C GLY A 39 11.09 4.80 7.48
N PRO A 40 11.99 5.77 7.69
CA PRO A 40 11.65 7.18 7.78
C PRO A 40 10.84 7.65 6.56
N GLY A 41 9.73 8.35 6.80
CA GLY A 41 8.85 8.82 5.73
C GLY A 41 8.10 7.71 4.98
N GLN A 42 8.04 6.50 5.54
CA GLN A 42 7.24 5.39 5.01
C GLN A 42 6.12 5.01 5.98
N ARG A 43 5.09 4.37 5.46
CA ARG A 43 3.96 3.88 6.25
C ARG A 43 3.37 2.62 5.65
N TRP A 44 2.93 1.71 6.50
CA TRP A 44 2.13 0.56 6.07
C TRP A 44 0.70 0.99 5.85
N VAL A 45 0.11 0.51 4.77
CA VAL A 45 -1.30 0.68 4.43
C VAL A 45 -1.89 -0.68 4.19
N ARG A 46 -3.07 -0.94 4.74
CA ARG A 46 -3.81 -2.17 4.48
C ARG A 46 -4.80 -1.93 3.35
N VAL A 47 -4.69 -2.72 2.30
CA VAL A 47 -5.64 -2.73 1.20
C VAL A 47 -6.11 -4.16 1.01
N ASP A 48 -7.40 -4.37 1.18
CA ASP A 48 -8.01 -5.69 1.25
C ASP A 48 -7.30 -6.59 2.26
N ASN A 49 -6.57 -7.60 1.76
CA ASN A 49 -5.83 -8.59 2.55
C ASN A 49 -4.31 -8.46 2.42
N GLN A 50 -3.82 -7.35 1.88
CA GLN A 50 -2.40 -7.09 1.69
C GLN A 50 -1.95 -5.85 2.47
N PHE A 51 -0.71 -5.90 2.93
CA PHE A 51 -0.03 -4.77 3.54
C PHE A 51 0.93 -4.18 2.52
N ILE A 52 0.84 -2.88 2.31
CA ILE A 52 1.59 -2.15 1.30
C ILE A 52 2.40 -1.08 2.02
N LEU A 53 3.71 -1.14 1.89
CA LEU A 53 4.60 -0.10 2.38
C LEU A 53 4.66 0.99 1.32
N ILE A 54 4.23 2.20 1.68
CA ILE A 54 4.28 3.35 0.79
C ILE A 54 5.15 4.45 1.38
N ASN A 55 5.69 5.31 0.53
CA ASN A 55 6.19 6.61 0.96
C ASN A 55 5.01 7.50 1.40
N SER A 56 5.10 8.13 2.57
CA SER A 56 4.01 8.91 3.16
C SER A 56 3.68 10.19 2.38
N ILE A 57 4.65 10.72 1.63
CA ILE A 57 4.53 11.95 0.87
C ILE A 57 4.01 11.65 -0.54
N SER A 58 4.73 10.81 -1.30
CA SER A 58 4.39 10.52 -2.71
C SER A 58 3.30 9.46 -2.86
N GLY A 59 3.18 8.55 -1.88
CA GLY A 59 2.31 7.37 -1.95
C GLY A 59 2.84 6.27 -2.87
N VAL A 60 4.12 6.35 -3.29
CA VAL A 60 4.76 5.29 -4.09
C VAL A 60 4.95 4.03 -3.25
N ILE A 61 4.60 2.88 -3.84
CA ILE A 61 4.75 1.56 -3.23
C ILE A 61 6.23 1.19 -3.20
N ALA A 62 6.76 1.07 -1.99
CA ALA A 62 8.12 0.62 -1.72
C ALA A 62 8.19 -0.90 -1.55
N ALA A 63 7.21 -1.51 -0.90
CA ALA A 63 7.16 -2.96 -0.65
C ALA A 63 5.74 -3.47 -0.44
N LEU A 64 5.59 -4.79 -0.52
CA LEU A 64 4.35 -5.53 -0.34
C LEU A 64 4.61 -6.65 0.68
N ALA A 65 3.66 -6.88 1.56
CA ALA A 65 3.69 -7.96 2.53
C ALA A 65 2.31 -8.61 2.63
N ALA A 66 2.30 -9.92 2.84
CA ALA A 66 1.11 -10.64 3.28
C ALA A 66 1.13 -10.69 4.81
N ALA A 67 -0.04 -10.55 5.45
CA ALA A 67 -0.15 -11.01 6.83
C ALA A 67 0.04 -12.52 6.87
N ARG A 68 0.67 -13.00 7.94
CA ARG A 68 0.84 -14.41 8.25
C ARG A 68 0.18 -14.71 9.58
#